data_AF-A0A1J7CXR4-F1
#
_entry.id   AF-A0A1J7CXR4-F1
#
_cell.length_a   1.000
_cell.length_b   1.000
_cell.length_c   1.000
_cell.angle_alpha   90.00
_cell.angle_beta   90.00
_cell.angle_gamma   90.00
#
_symmetry.space_group_name_H-M   'P 1'
#
loop_
_entity.id
_entity.type
_entity.pdbx_description
1 polymer ?
#
loop_
_entity_poly.entity_id
_entity_poly.type
_entity_poly.pdbx_seq_one_letter_code
_entity_poly.pdbx_strand_id
1 'polypeptide(L)'
;MFIGAGFNDRQFLGGILDLVKKTLTIKISAGIPHSYFSSVYASIAYEDADGNSLYREEVIGNQNQQARSVVLPLSGYGGEVIRLFHEEPDDRLIITNEMQHVRLTEMGKQQHYRITTVGLERIDI
;
A
#
# COMPACT_ATOMS: atom_id res chain seq x y z
N MET A 1 -6.25 -1.62 6.26
CA MET A 1 -5.92 -2.49 5.11
C MET A 1 -5.76 -1.60 3.88
N PHE A 2 -4.91 -1.99 2.93
CA PHE A 2 -4.96 -1.44 1.59
C PHE A 2 -4.95 -2.55 0.52
N ILE A 3 -5.58 -2.28 -0.62
CA ILE A 3 -5.67 -3.20 -1.76
C ILE A 3 -5.46 -2.40 -3.05
N GLY A 4 -4.56 -2.87 -3.90
CA GLY A 4 -4.32 -2.36 -5.26
C GLY A 4 -4.72 -3.41 -6.31
N ALA A 5 -5.54 -3.00 -7.28
CA ALA A 5 -6.07 -3.85 -8.34
C ALA A 5 -5.57 -3.46 -9.74
N GLY A 6 -5.35 -4.47 -10.57
CA GLY A 6 -4.88 -4.33 -11.94
C GLY A 6 -6.01 -4.43 -12.95
N PHE A 7 -5.66 -4.84 -14.16
CA PHE A 7 -6.59 -5.19 -15.22
C PHE A 7 -7.64 -6.22 -14.75
N ASN A 8 -8.90 -6.03 -15.17
CA ASN A 8 -10.07 -6.79 -14.71
C ASN A 8 -10.22 -6.83 -13.18
N ASP A 9 -9.79 -5.78 -12.49
CA ASP A 9 -9.87 -5.59 -11.04
C ASP A 9 -9.19 -6.71 -10.24
N ARG A 10 -8.22 -7.40 -10.88
CA ARG A 10 -7.42 -8.42 -10.24
C ARG A 10 -6.53 -7.78 -9.19
N GLN A 11 -6.79 -8.09 -7.92
CA GLN A 11 -5.93 -7.67 -6.82
C GLN A 11 -4.52 -8.21 -7.01
N PHE A 12 -3.52 -7.35 -6.91
CA PHE A 12 -2.11 -7.72 -7.04
C PHE A 12 -1.22 -7.10 -5.97
N LEU A 13 -1.65 -6.02 -5.32
CA LEU A 13 -0.97 -5.37 -4.20
C LEU A 13 -1.91 -5.41 -2.99
N GLY A 14 -1.38 -5.76 -1.82
CA GLY A 14 -2.16 -5.77 -0.59
C GLY A 14 -1.32 -5.45 0.64
N GLY A 15 -1.99 -4.86 1.65
CA GLY A 15 -1.39 -4.44 2.90
C GLY A 15 -2.29 -4.72 4.09
N ILE A 16 -1.78 -5.46 5.07
CA ILE A 16 -2.49 -5.81 6.30
C ILE A 16 -1.73 -5.24 7.47
N LEU A 17 -2.38 -4.31 8.17
CA LEU A 17 -1.89 -3.69 9.40
C LEU A 17 -2.40 -4.49 10.60
N ASP A 18 -1.49 -4.99 11.43
CA ASP A 18 -1.80 -5.67 12.68
C ASP A 18 -1.13 -4.91 13.84
N LEU A 19 -1.90 -4.08 14.54
CA LEU A 19 -1.40 -3.28 15.66
C LEU A 19 -1.12 -4.13 16.91
N VAL A 20 -1.76 -5.30 17.04
CA VAL A 20 -1.54 -6.22 18.17
C VAL A 20 -0.19 -6.90 18.01
N LYS A 21 0.09 -7.42 16.81
CA LYS A 21 1.40 -8.01 16.46
C LYS A 21 2.47 -6.96 16.14
N LYS A 22 2.09 -5.70 16.01
CA LYS A 22 2.95 -4.59 15.57
C LYS A 22 3.64 -4.88 14.24
N THR A 23 2.86 -5.31 13.25
CA THR A 23 3.39 -5.61 11.90
C THR A 23 2.53 -5.03 10.79
N LEU A 24 3.19 -4.65 9.69
CA LEU A 24 2.59 -4.38 8.39
C LEU A 24 3.02 -5.50 7.44
N THR A 25 2.07 -6.30 6.97
CA THR A 25 2.33 -7.31 5.94
C THR A 25 1.99 -6.75 4.57
N ILE A 26 2.97 -6.69 3.68
CA ILE A 26 2.78 -6.28 2.28
C ILE A 26 2.86 -7.53 1.40
N LYS A 27 1.94 -7.66 0.45
CA LYS A 27 1.86 -8.77 -0.51
C LYS A 27 1.80 -8.25 -1.93
N ILE A 28 2.59 -8.86 -2.80
CA ILE A 28 2.47 -8.76 -4.25
C ILE A 28 2.11 -10.13 -4.81
N SER A 29 1.06 -10.22 -5.62
CA SER A 29 0.64 -11.46 -6.28
C SER A 29 1.34 -11.64 -7.64
N ALA A 30 1.59 -12.89 -8.03
CA ALA A 30 2.21 -13.19 -9.32
C ALA A 30 1.31 -12.78 -10.50
N GLY A 31 1.90 -12.50 -11.67
CA GLY A 31 1.19 -12.15 -12.90
C GLY A 31 1.41 -10.70 -13.35
N ILE A 32 0.82 -10.34 -14.48
CA ILE A 32 0.91 -9.00 -15.07
C ILE A 32 -0.19 -8.12 -14.45
N PRO A 33 0.13 -6.99 -13.79
CA PRO A 33 -0.85 -6.07 -13.24
C PRO A 33 -1.77 -5.47 -14.32
N HIS A 34 -1.20 -4.83 -15.33
CA HIS A 34 -1.96 -4.19 -16.41
C HIS A 34 -1.08 -4.00 -17.66
N SER A 35 -1.29 -4.83 -18.68
CA SER A 35 -0.39 -4.96 -19.86
C SER A 35 -0.21 -3.69 -20.71
N TYR A 36 -1.15 -2.74 -20.64
CA TYR A 36 -1.08 -1.46 -21.35
C TYR A 36 -0.16 -0.41 -20.70
N PHE A 37 0.36 -0.65 -19.49
CA PHE A 37 1.27 0.28 -18.82
C PHE A 37 2.71 -0.24 -18.86
N SER A 38 3.58 0.43 -19.61
CA SER A 38 5.01 0.07 -19.70
C SER A 38 5.90 0.70 -18.63
N SER A 39 5.32 1.50 -17.73
CA SER A 39 5.98 2.18 -16.61
C SER A 39 5.52 1.61 -15.27
N VAL A 40 6.01 2.21 -14.17
CA VAL A 40 5.49 1.95 -12.83
C VAL A 40 3.97 2.15 -12.85
N TYR A 41 3.24 1.08 -12.54
CA TYR A 41 1.79 1.07 -12.46
C TYR A 41 1.31 1.25 -11.01
N ALA A 42 2.08 0.69 -10.06
CA ALA A 42 1.89 0.96 -8.64
C ALA A 42 3.22 0.92 -7.90
N SER A 43 3.31 1.64 -6.80
CA SER A 43 4.43 1.53 -5.88
C SER A 43 3.98 1.64 -4.44
N ILE A 44 4.82 1.10 -3.56
CA ILE A 44 4.68 1.26 -2.12
C ILE A 44 6.03 1.62 -1.53
N ALA A 45 6.05 2.61 -0.64
CA ALA A 45 7.14 2.86 0.28
C ALA A 45 6.63 2.81 1.72
N TYR A 46 7.46 2.29 2.60
CA TYR A 46 7.25 2.27 4.05
C TYR A 46 8.42 2.96 4.71
N GLU A 47 8.14 4.05 5.43
CA GLU A 47 9.11 4.87 6.15
C GLU A 47 8.87 4.72 7.64
N ASP A 48 9.95 4.70 8.43
CA ASP A 48 9.81 4.80 9.89
C ASP A 48 9.30 6.19 10.32
N ALA A 49 9.08 6.37 11.62
CA ALA A 49 8.57 7.63 12.16
C ALA A 49 9.53 8.83 11.96
N ASP A 50 10.81 8.58 11.72
CA ASP A 50 11.84 9.59 11.46
C ASP A 50 12.01 9.88 9.95
N GLY A 51 11.25 9.17 9.09
CA GLY A 51 11.28 9.33 7.64
C GLY A 51 12.34 8.48 6.94
N ASN A 52 12.98 7.53 7.62
CA ASN A 52 13.92 6.62 6.98
C ASN A 52 13.17 5.54 6.20
N SER A 53 13.54 5.34 4.93
CA SER A 53 12.95 4.31 4.08
C SER A 53 13.32 2.91 4.58
N LEU A 54 12.34 2.16 5.10
CA LEU A 54 12.48 0.77 5.54
C LEU A 54 12.19 -0.23 4.41
N TYR A 55 11.29 0.12 3.49
CA TYR A 55 10.93 -0.73 2.36
C TYR A 55 10.43 0.12 1.18
N ARG A 56 10.75 -0.31 -0.03
CA ARG A 56 10.26 0.27 -1.27
C ARG A 56 10.07 -0.82 -2.31
N GLU A 57 8.98 -0.73 -3.05
CA GLU A 57 8.67 -1.65 -4.12
C GLU A 57 7.98 -0.91 -5.26
N GLU A 58 8.39 -1.20 -6.48
CA GLU A 58 7.77 -0.70 -7.70
C GLU A 58 7.27 -1.87 -8.53
N VAL A 59 6.07 -1.71 -9.09
CA VAL A 59 5.43 -2.71 -9.93
C VAL A 59 5.23 -2.11 -11.32
N ILE A 60 6.00 -2.59 -12.29
CA ILE A 60 5.83 -2.20 -13.70
C ILE A 60 4.61 -2.91 -14.28
N GLY A 61 3.70 -2.16 -14.90
CA GLY A 61 2.36 -2.64 -15.26
C GLY A 61 2.34 -3.83 -16.22
N ASN A 62 3.23 -3.83 -17.22
CA ASN A 62 3.30 -4.87 -18.25
C ASN A 62 4.31 -5.98 -17.96
N GLN A 63 4.97 -5.94 -16.80
CA GLN A 63 5.94 -6.96 -16.41
C GLN A 63 5.27 -8.03 -15.55
N ASN A 64 5.65 -9.29 -15.79
CA ASN A 64 5.19 -10.41 -14.98
C ASN A 64 5.83 -10.33 -13.59
N GLN A 65 5.00 -10.12 -12.56
CA GLN A 65 5.43 -10.10 -11.18
C GLN A 65 5.60 -11.51 -10.62
N GLN A 66 6.57 -11.70 -9.74
CA GLN A 66 6.64 -12.87 -8.88
C GLN A 66 5.90 -12.60 -7.58
N ALA A 67 5.24 -13.64 -7.05
CA ALA A 67 4.57 -13.55 -5.76
C ALA A 67 5.60 -13.32 -4.66
N ARG A 68 5.38 -12.31 -3.82
CA ARG A 68 6.23 -12.01 -2.67
C ARG A 68 5.42 -11.44 -1.52
N SER A 69 5.89 -11.70 -0.30
CA SER A 69 5.29 -11.19 0.93
C SER A 69 6.42 -10.75 1.85
N VAL A 70 6.29 -9.56 2.44
CA VAL A 70 7.20 -9.05 3.46
C VAL A 70 6.41 -8.66 4.70
N VAL A 71 6.98 -8.93 5.87
CA VAL A 71 6.43 -8.51 7.16
C VAL A 71 7.37 -7.45 7.71
N LEU A 72 6.86 -6.23 7.85
CA LEU A 72 7.61 -5.07 8.33
C LEU A 72 7.20 -4.75 9.77
N PRO A 73 8.15 -4.41 10.64
CA PRO A 73 7.85 -4.07 12.02
C PRO A 73 7.22 -2.67 12.13
N LEU A 74 6.40 -2.48 13.16
CA LEU A 74 6.00 -1.17 13.66
C LEU A 74 6.80 -0.85 14.92
N SER A 75 7.30 0.38 14.97
CA SER A 75 7.88 1.00 16.15
C SER A 75 6.79 1.39 17.14
N GLY A 76 7.07 1.18 18.43
CA GLY A 76 6.34 1.79 19.56
C GLY A 76 4.82 1.87 19.43
N TYR A 77 4.34 3.11 19.20
CA TYR A 77 2.95 3.55 19.20
C TYR A 77 2.44 3.99 17.80
N GLY A 78 3.18 3.69 16.72
CA GLY A 78 2.92 4.20 15.37
C GLY A 78 3.78 5.43 15.02
N GLY A 79 3.48 6.05 13.89
CA GLY A 79 4.21 7.18 13.32
C GLY A 79 4.76 6.92 11.92
N GLU A 80 4.89 5.63 11.55
CA GLU A 80 5.36 5.22 10.23
C GLU A 80 4.43 5.69 9.13
N VAL A 81 5.01 5.92 7.95
CA VAL A 81 4.30 6.42 6.78
C VAL A 81 4.31 5.37 5.68
N ILE A 82 3.12 5.08 5.17
CA ILE A 82 2.91 4.29 3.97
C ILE A 82 2.64 5.28 2.83
N ARG A 83 3.49 5.26 1.81
CA ARG A 83 3.29 6.02 0.57
C ARG A 83 2.90 5.07 -0.53
N LEU A 84 1.78 5.36 -1.18
CA LEU A 84 1.22 4.55 -2.25
C LEU A 84 1.16 5.39 -3.52
N PHE A 85 1.54 4.78 -4.62
CA PHE A 85 1.22 5.25 -5.96
C PHE A 85 0.39 4.20 -6.69
N HIS A 86 -0.60 4.65 -7.45
CA HIS A 86 -1.34 3.80 -8.38
C HIS A 86 -1.76 4.61 -9.61
N GLU A 87 -1.56 4.07 -10.82
CA GLU A 87 -1.93 4.75 -12.07
C GLU A 87 -3.45 4.93 -12.22
N GLU A 88 -4.24 4.04 -11.62
CA GLU A 88 -5.70 4.03 -11.68
C GLU A 88 -6.32 3.99 -10.27
N PRO A 89 -6.20 5.04 -9.44
CA PRO A 89 -6.53 4.96 -8.01
C PRO A 89 -8.04 4.88 -7.72
N ASP A 90 -8.88 5.45 -8.58
CA ASP A 90 -10.32 5.70 -8.33
C ASP A 90 -11.05 4.51 -7.70
N ASP A 91 -11.11 3.39 -8.43
CA ASP A 91 -11.77 2.16 -7.97
C ASP A 91 -10.80 1.01 -7.72
N ARG A 92 -9.50 1.20 -8.03
CA ARG A 92 -8.49 0.14 -7.94
C ARG A 92 -7.48 0.35 -6.82
N LEU A 93 -7.55 1.45 -6.07
CA LEU A 93 -6.80 1.62 -4.83
C LEU A 93 -7.76 1.81 -3.64
N ILE A 94 -7.97 0.75 -2.87
CA ILE A 94 -8.87 0.78 -1.71
C ILE A 94 -8.05 0.87 -0.44
N ILE A 95 -8.27 1.93 0.36
CA ILE A 95 -7.63 2.14 1.65
C ILE A 95 -8.70 2.21 2.72
N THR A 96 -8.56 1.40 3.76
CA THR A 96 -9.52 1.31 4.86
C THR A 96 -8.78 1.36 6.19
N ASN A 97 -9.25 2.22 7.09
CA ASN A 97 -8.99 2.05 8.51
C ASN A 97 -9.96 0.99 9.05
N GLU A 98 -9.46 -0.23 9.22
CA GLU A 98 -10.26 -1.38 9.69
C GLU A 98 -10.76 -1.19 11.13
N MET A 99 -10.00 -0.51 12.00
CA MET A 99 -10.39 -0.30 13.39
C MET A 99 -11.52 0.72 13.54
N GLN A 100 -11.51 1.74 12.69
CA GLN A 100 -12.53 2.79 12.71
C GLN A 100 -13.68 2.50 11.73
N HIS A 101 -13.56 1.46 10.91
CA HIS A 101 -14.51 1.13 9.84
C HIS A 101 -14.75 2.28 8.85
N VAL A 102 -13.68 3.02 8.52
CA VAL A 102 -13.72 4.17 7.61
C VAL A 102 -12.90 3.88 6.36
N ARG A 103 -13.47 4.16 5.18
CA ARG A 103 -12.73 4.18 3.91
C ARG A 103 -11.98 5.52 3.79
N LEU A 104 -10.71 5.44 3.47
CA LEU A 104 -9.80 6.59 3.34
C LEU A 104 -9.32 6.83 1.90
N THR A 105 -9.75 6.01 0.94
CA THR A 105 -9.40 6.14 -0.49
C THR A 105 -9.64 7.54 -1.03
N GLU A 106 -8.65 8.06 -1.75
CA GLU A 106 -8.76 9.26 -2.58
C GLU A 106 -8.68 8.93 -4.08
N MET A 107 -8.99 9.90 -4.94
CA MET A 107 -8.81 9.81 -6.39
C MET A 107 -7.37 10.17 -6.83
N GLY A 108 -6.54 10.69 -5.92
CA GLY A 108 -5.16 11.03 -6.21
C GLY A 108 -4.32 9.78 -6.50
N LYS A 109 -3.47 9.83 -7.53
CA LYS A 109 -2.53 8.73 -7.85
C LYS A 109 -1.53 8.49 -6.73
N GLN A 110 -1.13 9.57 -6.04
CA GLN A 110 -0.25 9.52 -4.86
C GLN A 110 -1.11 9.66 -3.61
N GLN A 111 -0.96 8.75 -2.66
CA GLN A 111 -1.68 8.77 -1.38
C GLN A 111 -0.74 8.40 -0.24
N HIS A 112 -0.91 9.07 0.90
CA HIS A 112 -0.02 8.92 2.04
C HIS A 112 -0.84 8.67 3.31
N TYR A 113 -0.38 7.70 4.09
CA TYR A 113 -1.06 7.25 5.30
C TYR A 113 -0.06 7.11 6.44
N ARG A 114 -0.38 7.72 7.58
CA ARG A 114 0.34 7.51 8.83
C ARG A 114 -0.31 6.36 9.61
N ILE A 115 0.51 5.51 10.19
CA ILE A 115 0.07 4.50 11.15
C ILE A 115 -0.09 5.18 12.52
N THR A 116 -1.24 4.97 13.15
CA THR A 116 -1.58 5.50 14.47
C THR A 116 -1.99 4.35 15.40
N THR A 117 -2.24 4.67 16.67
CA THR A 117 -2.78 3.72 17.65
C THR A 117 -4.18 3.21 17.31
N VAL A 118 -4.89 3.87 16.41
CA VAL A 118 -6.25 3.52 15.96
C VAL A 118 -6.30 3.15 14.48
N GLY A 119 -5.17 2.77 13.89
CA GLY A 119 -5.08 2.31 12.50
C GLY A 119 -4.49 3.36 11.57
N LEU A 120 -4.96 3.41 10.33
CA LEU A 120 -4.45 4.33 9.32
C LEU A 120 -5.13 5.69 9.43
N GLU A 121 -4.35 6.75 9.28
CA GLU A 121 -4.81 8.12 9.12
C GLU A 121 -4.25 8.70 7.83
N ARG A 122 -5.06 9.42 7.05
CA ARG A 122 -4.60 10.09 5.84
C ARG A 122 -3.74 11.30 6.21
N ILE A 123 -2.67 11.54 5.46
CA ILE A 123 -1.85 12.74 5.59
C ILE A 123 -1.63 13.40 4.22
N ASP A 124 -1.65 14.72 4.19
CA ASP A 124 -1.37 15.52 2.99
C ASP A 124 0.04 16.11 3.16
N ILE A 125 1.02 15.56 2.43
CA ILE A 125 2.46 15.90 2.52
C ILE A 125 3.10 16.02 1.15
#